data_AF-A0A926U766-F1
#
_entry.id   AF-A0A926U766-F1
#
_cell.length_a   1.000
_cell.length_b   1.000
_cell.length_c   1.000
_cell.angle_alpha   90.00
_cell.angle_beta   90.00
_cell.angle_gamma   90.00
#
_symmetry.space_group_name_H-M   'P 1'
#
loop_
_entity.id
_entity.type
_entity.pdbx_description
1 polymer ?
#
loop_
_entity_poly.entity_id
_entity_poly.type
_entity_poly.pdbx_seq_one_letter_code
_entity_poly.pdbx_strand_id
1 'polypeptide(L)'
;MRRFFGKYRGKITANKDPFYLGRVQVSVPSIFGEGRQSWAMPCTPYAGKDIGWFAIPPVDTNIWVEFEGGDPDYPIWTGCFWGQNELPQNAKVDDPVKVQVFRTEGITCTLSNLGNNKGVTLEVETPVVQRPLKLVFNDDGIEINNKDTITAKLTADKIELKNGESSTVTLTSNSIELKESAIEIKLTASSIDLNCSPATIKLSTSSGLELINSPASAKLSSSGVELNATPAAVKITPSQVELSLIAANVKLTPVGVNINNGALEVT
;
A
#
# COMPACT_ATOMS: atom_id res chain seq x y z
N MET A 1 54.11 14.72 -26.38
CA MET A 1 53.09 14.94 -25.32
C MET A 1 53.01 13.67 -24.48
N ARG A 2 52.92 13.77 -23.15
CA ARG A 2 52.89 12.59 -22.27
C ARG A 2 51.52 11.93 -22.35
N ARG A 3 51.48 10.61 -22.56
CA ARG A 3 50.24 9.81 -22.56
C ARG A 3 50.01 9.21 -21.17
N PHE A 4 48.74 9.11 -20.78
CA PHE A 4 48.30 8.62 -19.47
C PHE A 4 47.36 7.43 -19.64
N PHE A 5 47.94 6.23 -19.62
CA PHE A 5 47.18 4.98 -19.76
C PHE A 5 46.84 4.44 -18.36
N GLY A 6 45.56 4.28 -18.08
CA GLY A 6 45.07 3.74 -16.80
C GLY A 6 43.98 4.60 -16.16
N LYS A 7 43.58 4.22 -14.94
CA LYS A 7 42.57 4.92 -14.14
C LYS A 7 43.24 5.83 -13.12
N TYR A 8 42.77 7.06 -13.05
CA TYR A 8 43.25 8.08 -12.13
C TYR A 8 42.13 8.52 -11.20
N ARG A 9 42.45 8.75 -9.92
CA ARG A 9 41.46 9.26 -8.97
C ARG A 9 41.15 10.71 -9.30
N GLY A 10 39.87 10.99 -9.48
CA GLY A 10 39.36 12.34 -9.64
C GLY A 10 38.17 12.61 -8.73
N LYS A 11 37.75 13.87 -8.75
CA LYS A 11 36.56 14.33 -8.04
C LYS A 11 35.73 15.24 -8.94
N ILE A 12 34.42 15.09 -8.87
CA ILE A 12 33.48 15.93 -9.62
C ILE A 12 33.46 17.34 -9.02
N THR A 13 33.67 18.36 -9.86
CA THR A 13 33.62 19.77 -9.46
C THR A 13 32.36 20.48 -9.96
N ALA A 14 31.76 20.00 -11.05
CA ALA A 14 30.46 20.44 -11.54
C ALA A 14 29.80 19.34 -12.38
N ASN A 15 28.47 19.27 -12.39
CA ASN A 15 27.72 18.20 -13.06
C ASN A 15 26.55 18.71 -13.92
N LYS A 16 26.49 20.01 -14.18
CA LYS A 16 25.48 20.63 -15.07
C LYS A 16 26.03 20.78 -16.48
N ASP A 17 25.93 19.72 -17.27
CA ASP A 17 26.44 19.70 -18.65
C ASP A 17 25.60 20.59 -19.59
N PRO A 18 26.15 21.67 -20.16
CA PRO A 18 25.42 22.54 -21.08
C PRO A 18 25.03 21.88 -22.40
N PHE A 19 25.63 20.73 -22.76
CA PHE A 19 25.34 20.01 -24.00
C PHE A 19 24.49 18.74 -23.80
N TYR A 20 24.03 18.46 -22.57
CA TYR A 20 23.18 17.31 -22.27
C TYR A 20 23.77 15.95 -22.68
N LEU A 21 25.10 15.82 -22.65
CA LEU A 21 25.82 14.60 -23.01
C LEU A 21 26.14 13.72 -21.78
N GLY A 22 25.72 14.13 -20.58
CA GLY A 22 26.05 13.44 -19.33
C GLY A 22 27.51 13.63 -18.89
N ARG A 23 28.16 14.71 -19.36
CA ARG A 23 29.52 15.04 -18.95
C ARG A 23 29.54 15.62 -17.53
N VAL A 24 30.69 15.52 -16.87
CA VAL A 24 30.95 16.17 -15.59
C VAL A 24 32.30 16.89 -15.66
N GLN A 25 32.43 18.02 -14.96
CA GLN A 25 33.74 18.62 -14.74
C GLN A 25 34.48 17.83 -13.67
N VAL A 26 35.71 17.47 -13.97
CA VAL A 26 36.54 16.65 -13.08
C VAL A 26 37.84 17.38 -12.74
N SER A 27 38.25 17.22 -11.50
CA SER A 27 39.61 17.50 -11.06
C SER A 27 40.37 16.17 -10.96
N VAL A 28 41.60 16.14 -11.48
CA VAL A 28 42.49 14.97 -11.40
C VAL A 28 43.89 15.48 -11.00
N PRO A 29 44.16 15.71 -9.70
CA PRO A 29 45.39 16.39 -9.28
C PRO A 29 46.68 15.75 -9.78
N SER A 30 46.71 14.42 -9.89
CA SER A 30 47.88 13.67 -10.38
C SER A 30 48.22 13.90 -11.86
N ILE A 31 47.29 14.44 -12.65
CA ILE A 31 47.45 14.68 -14.09
C ILE A 31 47.35 16.16 -14.44
N PHE A 32 46.35 16.84 -13.89
CA PHE A 32 46.04 18.23 -14.18
C PHE A 32 46.79 19.22 -13.29
N GLY A 33 47.40 18.76 -12.19
CA GLY A 33 47.88 19.65 -11.14
C GLY A 33 46.71 20.30 -10.38
N GLU A 34 47.02 21.34 -9.61
CA GLU A 34 46.01 22.08 -8.87
C GLU A 34 45.28 23.08 -9.78
N GLY A 35 43.95 23.18 -9.64
CA GLY A 35 43.14 24.21 -10.27
C GLY A 35 42.66 23.94 -11.70
N ARG A 36 43.30 23.05 -12.47
CA ARG A 36 42.80 22.67 -13.81
C ARG A 36 41.66 21.66 -13.70
N GLN A 37 40.57 21.98 -14.42
CA GLN A 37 39.37 21.14 -14.54
C GLN A 37 39.06 20.93 -16.02
N SER A 38 38.45 19.79 -16.35
CA SER A 38 38.01 19.51 -17.72
C SER A 38 36.70 18.73 -17.73
N TRP A 39 35.91 18.89 -18.79
CA TRP A 39 34.68 18.14 -18.99
C TRP A 39 35.02 16.71 -19.45
N ALA A 40 34.67 15.72 -18.64
CA ALA A 40 34.88 14.32 -18.94
C ALA A 40 33.66 13.68 -19.60
N MET A 41 33.87 12.87 -20.64
CA MET A 41 32.83 12.07 -21.30
C MET A 41 32.39 10.90 -20.41
N PRO A 42 31.10 10.54 -20.32
CA PRO A 42 30.67 9.37 -19.56
C PRO A 42 31.06 8.06 -20.26
N CYS A 43 31.55 7.10 -19.47
CA CYS A 43 31.53 5.69 -19.81
C CYS A 43 30.43 4.99 -18.99
N THR A 44 29.18 5.17 -19.44
CA THR A 44 28.01 4.56 -18.81
C THR A 44 27.83 3.10 -19.27
N PRO A 45 27.30 2.18 -18.45
CA PRO A 45 27.10 0.78 -18.83
C PRO A 45 26.14 0.57 -20.01
N TYR A 46 25.23 1.52 -20.28
CA TYR A 46 24.26 1.41 -21.37
C TYR A 46 23.90 2.80 -21.90
N ALA A 47 24.02 3.02 -23.21
CA ALA A 47 23.62 4.26 -23.87
C ALA A 47 23.25 4.01 -25.33
N GLY A 48 22.26 4.75 -25.82
CA GLY A 48 21.82 4.76 -27.20
C GLY A 48 20.87 5.92 -27.46
N LYS A 49 20.29 5.99 -28.65
CA LYS A 49 19.26 7.01 -28.94
C LYS A 49 18.01 6.72 -28.11
N ASP A 50 17.67 7.62 -27.19
CA ASP A 50 16.47 7.57 -26.32
C ASP A 50 16.40 6.34 -25.38
N ILE A 51 17.55 5.72 -25.09
CA ILE A 51 17.68 4.57 -24.18
C ILE A 51 19.01 4.68 -23.45
N GLY A 52 19.08 4.22 -22.20
CA GLY A 52 20.36 4.18 -21.49
C GLY A 52 20.25 4.15 -19.97
N TRP A 53 21.42 4.13 -19.35
CA TRP A 53 21.62 4.28 -17.92
C TRP A 53 22.15 5.70 -17.65
N PHE A 54 21.25 6.59 -17.21
CA PHE A 54 21.58 7.99 -16.94
C PHE A 54 21.56 8.25 -15.43
N ALA A 55 22.74 8.21 -14.81
CA ALA A 55 22.92 8.44 -13.37
C ALA A 55 24.16 9.32 -13.15
N ILE A 56 23.95 10.64 -13.14
CA ILE A 56 25.03 11.62 -12.94
C ILE A 56 25.33 11.76 -11.45
N PRO A 57 26.58 11.52 -11.00
CA PRO A 57 26.88 11.62 -9.59
C PRO A 57 26.86 13.08 -9.08
N PRO A 58 26.60 13.30 -7.79
CA PRO A 58 26.68 14.63 -7.17
C PRO A 58 28.07 15.26 -7.28
N VAL A 59 28.13 16.58 -7.16
CA VAL A 59 29.39 17.31 -6.93
C VAL A 59 30.08 16.73 -5.69
N ASP A 60 31.41 16.76 -5.69
CA ASP A 60 32.31 16.19 -4.68
C ASP A 60 32.41 14.66 -4.65
N THR A 61 31.68 13.94 -5.52
CA THR A 61 31.81 12.48 -5.64
C THR A 61 33.20 12.07 -6.14
N ASN A 62 33.77 11.03 -5.52
CA ASN A 62 35.02 10.41 -5.95
C ASN A 62 34.79 9.46 -7.14
N ILE A 63 35.56 9.65 -8.21
CA ILE A 63 35.42 8.94 -9.48
C ILE A 63 36.75 8.44 -10.03
N TRP A 64 36.69 7.42 -10.89
CA TRP A 64 37.82 7.08 -11.75
C TRP A 64 37.75 7.87 -13.05
N VAL A 65 38.90 8.37 -13.48
CA VAL A 65 39.07 9.12 -14.73
C VAL A 65 40.08 8.40 -15.61
N GLU A 66 39.73 8.26 -16.87
CA GLU A 66 40.55 7.75 -17.96
C GLU A 66 40.67 8.83 -19.04
N PHE A 67 41.41 8.54 -20.10
CA PHE A 67 41.73 9.51 -21.15
C PHE A 67 41.67 8.83 -22.52
N GLU A 68 40.95 9.39 -23.49
CA GLU A 68 40.84 8.83 -24.84
C GLU A 68 42.24 8.71 -25.48
N GLY A 69 42.67 7.48 -25.79
CA GLY A 69 44.03 7.23 -26.28
C GLY A 69 45.15 7.70 -25.33
N GLY A 70 44.85 7.87 -24.05
CA GLY A 70 45.77 8.43 -23.05
C GLY A 70 45.98 9.94 -23.15
N ASP A 71 45.12 10.66 -23.88
CA ASP A 71 45.19 12.12 -24.06
C ASP A 71 44.54 12.89 -22.90
N PRO A 72 45.31 13.66 -22.10
CA PRO A 72 44.76 14.41 -20.97
C PRO A 72 43.73 15.48 -21.36
N ASP A 73 43.68 15.89 -22.63
CA ASP A 73 42.68 16.85 -23.12
C ASP A 73 41.31 16.21 -23.39
N TYR A 74 41.23 14.87 -23.40
CA TYR A 74 40.00 14.09 -23.66
C TYR A 74 39.69 13.14 -22.48
N PRO A 75 39.31 13.66 -21.30
CA PRO A 75 39.00 12.82 -20.15
C PRO A 75 37.68 12.06 -20.32
N ILE A 76 37.63 10.88 -19.71
CA ILE A 76 36.45 10.01 -19.59
C ILE A 76 36.25 9.72 -18.10
N TRP A 77 35.03 9.84 -17.59
CA TRP A 77 34.72 9.38 -16.22
C TRP A 77 34.11 7.97 -16.25
N THR A 78 34.64 7.08 -15.41
CA THR A 78 34.35 5.64 -15.42
C THR A 78 34.07 5.11 -14.01
N GLY A 79 32.85 5.35 -13.55
CA GLY A 79 32.36 4.86 -12.26
C GLY A 79 32.85 5.64 -11.04
N CYS A 80 32.27 5.32 -9.89
CA CYS A 80 32.49 5.99 -8.62
C CYS A 80 33.11 5.04 -7.59
N PHE A 81 33.69 5.58 -6.54
CA PHE A 81 34.11 4.81 -5.37
C PHE A 81 33.77 5.56 -4.09
N TRP A 82 33.47 4.82 -3.03
CA TRP A 82 33.18 5.40 -1.73
C TRP A 82 34.47 5.81 -1.01
N GLY A 83 34.47 7.02 -0.47
CA GLY A 83 35.36 7.43 0.59
C GLY A 83 34.97 6.82 1.94
N GLN A 84 35.72 7.16 2.97
CA GLN A 84 35.41 6.72 4.32
C GLN A 84 34.02 7.21 4.74
N ASN A 85 33.18 6.30 5.23
CA ASN A 85 31.80 6.54 5.68
C ASN A 85 30.78 6.91 4.59
N GLU A 86 31.14 6.95 3.31
CA GLU A 86 30.23 7.33 2.21
C GLU A 86 29.33 6.18 1.70
N LEU A 87 29.61 4.93 2.08
CA LEU A 87 28.77 3.78 1.71
C LEU A 87 27.32 4.01 2.23
N PRO A 88 26.27 3.76 1.43
CA PRO A 88 24.89 3.89 1.89
C PRO A 88 24.65 3.10 3.18
N GLN A 89 23.97 3.71 4.15
CA GLN A 89 23.77 3.10 5.47
C GLN A 89 23.02 1.75 5.38
N ASN A 90 22.04 1.66 4.48
CA ASN A 90 21.27 0.42 4.25
C ASN A 90 22.14 -0.73 3.69
N ALA A 91 23.33 -0.43 3.14
CA ALA A 91 24.28 -1.43 2.67
C ALA A 91 25.34 -1.80 3.74
N LYS A 92 25.41 -1.06 4.86
CA LYS A 92 26.30 -1.36 5.99
C LYS A 92 25.67 -2.42 6.87
N VAL A 93 25.84 -3.67 6.47
CA VAL A 93 25.33 -4.85 7.16
C VAL A 93 26.46 -5.85 7.38
N ASP A 94 26.25 -6.82 8.28
CA ASP A 94 27.25 -7.85 8.62
C ASP A 94 27.60 -8.75 7.42
N ASP A 95 26.63 -9.03 6.54
CA ASP A 95 26.82 -9.82 5.31
C ASP A 95 26.39 -9.01 4.07
N PRO A 96 27.29 -8.16 3.53
CA PRO A 96 26.97 -7.26 2.42
C PRO A 96 26.70 -7.99 1.10
N VAL A 97 27.08 -9.26 0.96
CA VAL A 97 26.75 -10.05 -0.24
C VAL A 97 25.25 -10.33 -0.31
N LYS A 98 24.54 -10.31 0.83
CA LYS A 98 23.09 -10.51 0.89
C LYS A 98 22.28 -9.24 0.69
N VAL A 99 22.90 -8.06 0.53
CA VAL A 99 22.17 -6.79 0.43
C VAL A 99 22.73 -5.93 -0.71
N GLN A 100 21.87 -5.59 -1.66
CA GLN A 100 22.19 -4.67 -2.77
C GLN A 100 21.31 -3.43 -2.65
N VAL A 101 21.93 -2.26 -2.72
CA VAL A 101 21.26 -0.98 -2.55
C VAL A 101 21.59 -0.07 -3.72
N PHE A 102 20.55 0.44 -4.37
CA PHE A 102 20.64 1.62 -5.24
C PHE A 102 19.97 2.80 -4.52
N ARG A 103 20.78 3.76 -4.09
CA ARG A 103 20.31 4.95 -3.36
C ARG A 103 20.72 6.23 -4.07
N THR A 104 19.76 7.11 -4.29
CA THR A 104 19.96 8.51 -4.66
C THR A 104 19.47 9.41 -3.53
N GLU A 105 19.50 10.73 -3.71
CA GLU A 105 18.95 11.66 -2.74
C GLU A 105 17.44 11.41 -2.56
N GLY A 106 17.05 10.88 -1.40
CA GLY A 106 15.65 10.63 -1.04
C GLY A 106 14.96 9.45 -1.74
N ILE A 107 15.63 8.65 -2.58
CA ILE A 107 15.05 7.42 -3.15
C ILE A 107 16.00 6.26 -2.91
N THR A 108 15.48 5.13 -2.42
CA THR A 108 16.26 3.91 -2.18
C THR A 108 15.53 2.68 -2.66
N CYS A 109 16.20 1.88 -3.49
CA CYS A 109 15.79 0.52 -3.82
C CYS A 109 16.76 -0.45 -3.14
N THR A 110 16.25 -1.37 -2.34
CA THR A 110 17.02 -2.38 -1.61
C THR A 110 16.54 -3.77 -1.98
N LEU A 111 17.46 -4.63 -2.41
CA LEU A 111 17.26 -6.06 -2.58
C LEU A 111 18.01 -6.76 -1.45
N SER A 112 17.35 -7.63 -0.70
CA SER A 112 17.96 -8.26 0.46
C SER A 112 17.58 -9.73 0.58
N ASN A 113 18.55 -10.56 0.96
CA ASN A 113 18.38 -11.94 1.39
C ASN A 113 18.86 -12.13 2.85
N LEU A 114 18.94 -11.04 3.63
CA LEU A 114 19.52 -11.02 4.97
C LEU A 114 18.45 -11.09 6.06
N GLY A 115 18.55 -12.09 6.93
CA GLY A 115 17.72 -12.20 8.14
C GLY A 115 16.22 -12.16 7.84
N ASN A 116 15.52 -11.25 8.53
CA ASN A 116 14.09 -10.99 8.35
C ASN A 116 13.78 -9.89 7.32
N ASN A 117 14.81 -9.24 6.76
CA ASN A 117 14.65 -8.18 5.78
C ASN A 117 14.70 -8.74 4.35
N LYS A 118 14.24 -9.98 4.14
CA LYS A 118 14.29 -10.61 2.83
C LYS A 118 13.26 -10.00 1.89
N GLY A 119 13.64 -9.84 0.64
CA GLY A 119 12.77 -9.32 -0.41
C GLY A 119 13.25 -8.01 -1.02
N VAL A 120 12.32 -7.20 -1.50
CA VAL A 120 12.57 -5.94 -2.21
C VAL A 120 11.85 -4.80 -1.50
N THR A 121 12.58 -3.73 -1.18
CA THR A 121 12.04 -2.51 -0.58
C THR A 121 12.34 -1.31 -1.46
N LEU A 122 11.31 -0.51 -1.76
CA LEU A 122 11.44 0.82 -2.37
C LEU A 122 10.97 1.87 -1.37
N GLU A 123 11.83 2.84 -1.08
CA GLU A 123 11.59 3.94 -0.14
C GLU A 123 11.78 5.28 -0.85
N VAL A 124 10.85 6.20 -0.64
CA VAL A 124 10.92 7.59 -1.10
C VAL A 124 10.75 8.50 0.11
N GLU A 125 11.74 9.33 0.38
CA GLU A 125 11.88 10.14 1.59
C GLU A 125 11.96 11.64 1.24
N THR A 126 11.99 12.49 2.26
CA THR A 126 12.37 13.89 2.12
C THR A 126 13.81 14.01 1.60
N PRO A 127 14.12 14.94 0.68
CA PRO A 127 13.26 16.03 0.20
C PRO A 127 12.40 15.69 -1.02
N VAL A 128 12.52 14.51 -1.62
CA VAL A 128 11.82 14.13 -2.86
C VAL A 128 10.30 14.18 -2.67
N VAL A 129 9.83 13.70 -1.51
CA VAL A 129 8.44 13.80 -1.08
C VAL A 129 8.37 14.36 0.33
N GLN A 130 7.32 15.14 0.62
CA GLN A 130 7.08 15.68 1.96
C GLN A 130 6.64 14.59 2.96
N ARG A 131 5.99 13.53 2.46
CA ARG A 131 5.53 12.39 3.25
C ARG A 131 6.22 11.13 2.75
N PRO A 132 6.99 10.42 3.60
CA PRO A 132 7.68 9.20 3.18
C PRO A 132 6.73 8.14 2.64
N LEU A 133 7.14 7.49 1.56
CA LEU A 133 6.42 6.40 0.90
C LEU A 133 7.28 5.15 0.93
N LYS A 134 6.64 3.99 1.10
CA LYS A 134 7.33 2.70 1.13
C LYS A 134 6.52 1.64 0.38
N LEU A 135 7.23 0.82 -0.39
CA LEU A 135 6.70 -0.38 -1.04
C LEU A 135 7.60 -1.56 -0.67
N VAL A 136 7.00 -2.65 -0.18
CA VAL A 136 7.71 -3.85 0.27
C VAL A 136 7.14 -5.07 -0.43
N PHE A 137 8.03 -5.95 -0.88
CA PHE A 137 7.74 -7.31 -1.34
C PHE A 137 8.57 -8.27 -0.49
N ASN A 138 7.93 -9.08 0.36
CA ASN A 138 8.61 -10.03 1.24
C ASN A 138 7.80 -11.34 1.36
N ASP A 139 8.16 -12.18 2.32
CA ASP A 139 7.47 -13.43 2.66
C ASP A 139 6.04 -13.22 3.18
N ASP A 140 5.76 -12.09 3.83
CA ASP A 140 4.40 -11.72 4.27
C ASP A 140 3.50 -11.27 3.11
N GLY A 141 4.08 -10.88 1.97
CA GLY A 141 3.37 -10.48 0.75
C GLY A 141 3.85 -9.15 0.17
N ILE A 142 2.90 -8.30 -0.24
CA ILE A 142 3.14 -6.99 -0.83
C ILE A 142 2.48 -5.92 0.04
N GLU A 143 3.22 -4.87 0.40
CA GLU A 143 2.70 -3.73 1.17
C GLU A 143 3.07 -2.40 0.51
N ILE A 144 2.07 -1.55 0.28
CA ILE A 144 2.23 -0.13 -0.02
C ILE A 144 1.87 0.65 1.24
N ASN A 145 2.75 1.55 1.68
CA ASN A 145 2.62 2.29 2.91
C ASN A 145 2.89 3.79 2.70
N ASN A 146 2.00 4.63 3.22
CA ASN A 146 2.13 6.07 3.31
C ASN A 146 2.13 6.48 4.79
N LYS A 147 3.34 6.59 5.36
CA LYS A 147 3.62 7.00 6.75
C LYS A 147 2.83 6.22 7.81
N ASP A 148 2.74 4.90 7.66
CA ASP A 148 2.04 3.95 8.55
C ASP A 148 0.55 4.23 8.76
N THR A 149 0.02 5.27 8.11
CA THR A 149 -1.37 5.71 8.27
C THR A 149 -2.23 5.05 7.21
N ILE A 150 -1.81 5.13 5.94
CA ILE A 150 -2.53 4.50 4.84
C ILE A 150 -1.71 3.31 4.37
N THR A 151 -2.31 2.13 4.40
CA THR A 151 -1.66 0.90 3.94
C THR A 151 -2.55 0.13 2.97
N ALA A 152 -1.93 -0.50 1.98
CA ALA A 152 -2.56 -1.49 1.11
C ALA A 152 -1.70 -2.75 1.14
N LYS A 153 -2.26 -3.87 1.58
CA LYS A 153 -1.56 -5.14 1.76
C LYS A 153 -2.21 -6.23 0.91
N LEU A 154 -1.38 -6.99 0.22
CA LEU A 154 -1.75 -8.22 -0.48
C LEU A 154 -0.94 -9.36 0.14
N THR A 155 -1.59 -10.17 0.96
CA THR A 155 -0.95 -11.31 1.65
C THR A 155 -1.50 -12.63 1.10
N ALA A 156 -0.99 -13.76 1.60
CA ALA A 156 -1.43 -15.08 1.17
C ALA A 156 -2.95 -15.31 1.34
N ASP A 157 -3.53 -14.76 2.40
CA ASP A 157 -4.92 -15.06 2.80
C ASP A 157 -5.90 -13.89 2.59
N LYS A 158 -5.40 -12.66 2.40
CA LYS A 158 -6.26 -11.48 2.32
C LYS A 158 -5.69 -10.33 1.49
N ILE A 159 -6.61 -9.49 0.99
CA ILE A 159 -6.34 -8.15 0.49
C ILE A 159 -6.90 -7.16 1.51
N GLU A 160 -6.11 -6.18 1.94
CA GLU A 160 -6.50 -5.25 2.98
C GLU A 160 -6.10 -3.81 2.61
N LEU A 161 -7.04 -2.88 2.70
CA LEU A 161 -6.80 -1.43 2.61
C LEU A 161 -7.14 -0.81 3.96
N LYS A 162 -6.26 0.04 4.49
CA LYS A 162 -6.46 0.75 5.76
C LYS A 162 -6.17 2.23 5.63
N ASN A 163 -6.94 3.04 6.34
CA ASN A 163 -6.65 4.45 6.61
C ASN A 163 -6.80 4.69 8.12
N GLY A 164 -5.67 4.70 8.83
CA GLY A 164 -5.61 4.64 10.28
C GLY A 164 -6.04 3.27 10.81
N GLU A 165 -6.43 3.24 12.08
CA GLU A 165 -6.82 2.01 12.78
C GLU A 165 -8.28 1.62 12.53
N SER A 166 -9.15 2.59 12.21
CA SER A 166 -10.60 2.41 12.21
C SER A 166 -11.21 2.12 10.84
N SER A 167 -10.70 2.76 9.78
CA SER A 167 -11.23 2.62 8.43
C SER A 167 -10.52 1.49 7.68
N THR A 168 -11.23 0.40 7.38
CA THR A 168 -10.65 -0.75 6.67
C THR A 168 -11.55 -1.31 5.58
N VAL A 169 -10.95 -1.84 4.52
CA VAL A 169 -11.59 -2.69 3.51
C VAL A 169 -10.81 -3.98 3.44
N THR A 170 -11.46 -5.11 3.69
CA THR A 170 -10.81 -6.43 3.74
C THR A 170 -11.52 -7.41 2.82
N LEU A 171 -10.77 -8.06 1.93
CA LEU A 171 -11.20 -9.20 1.13
C LEU A 171 -10.47 -10.44 1.62
N THR A 172 -11.21 -11.48 1.98
CA THR A 172 -10.68 -12.82 2.28
C THR A 172 -11.25 -13.83 1.29
N SER A 173 -10.84 -15.09 1.39
CA SER A 173 -11.40 -16.18 0.57
C SER A 173 -12.91 -16.39 0.76
N ASN A 174 -13.47 -15.97 1.90
CA ASN A 174 -14.85 -16.26 2.28
C ASN A 174 -15.69 -15.01 2.61
N SER A 175 -15.08 -13.82 2.66
CA SER A 175 -15.79 -12.58 3.01
C SER A 175 -15.25 -11.33 2.33
N ILE A 176 -16.13 -10.34 2.19
CA ILE A 176 -15.79 -8.96 1.85
C ILE A 176 -16.31 -8.08 2.98
N GLU A 177 -15.45 -7.27 3.58
CA GLU A 177 -15.73 -6.49 4.78
C GLU A 177 -15.32 -5.03 4.59
N LEU A 178 -16.22 -4.10 4.92
CA LEU A 178 -15.94 -2.66 5.02
C LEU A 178 -16.22 -2.25 6.46
N LYS A 179 -15.27 -1.59 7.11
CA LYS A 179 -15.38 -1.23 8.53
C LYS A 179 -14.97 0.21 8.76
N GLU A 180 -15.74 0.90 9.60
CA GLU A 180 -15.37 2.17 10.23
C GLU A 180 -15.63 2.07 11.73
N SER A 181 -14.56 1.95 12.52
CA SER A 181 -14.65 1.80 13.97
C SER A 181 -15.55 0.61 14.37
N ALA A 182 -16.74 0.85 14.92
CA ALA A 182 -17.71 -0.18 15.30
C ALA A 182 -18.74 -0.52 14.21
N ILE A 183 -18.79 0.25 13.12
CA ILE A 183 -19.73 0.05 12.01
C ILE A 183 -19.10 -0.89 10.99
N GLU A 184 -19.85 -1.88 10.52
CA GLU A 184 -19.38 -2.91 9.59
C GLU A 184 -20.42 -3.22 8.51
N ILE A 185 -19.97 -3.38 7.28
CA ILE A 185 -20.72 -4.02 6.20
C ILE A 185 -19.96 -5.29 5.83
N LYS A 186 -20.64 -6.43 5.87
CA LYS A 186 -20.04 -7.74 5.62
C LYS A 186 -20.86 -8.56 4.62
N LEU A 187 -20.20 -9.00 3.56
CA LEU A 187 -20.73 -9.94 2.59
C LEU A 187 -20.02 -11.29 2.78
N THR A 188 -20.81 -12.36 2.84
CA THR A 188 -20.34 -13.75 2.86
C THR A 188 -21.05 -14.55 1.76
N ALA A 189 -20.71 -15.84 1.62
CA ALA A 189 -21.41 -16.73 0.68
C ALA A 189 -22.93 -16.87 0.96
N SER A 190 -23.39 -16.56 2.18
CA SER A 190 -24.78 -16.78 2.61
C SER A 190 -25.48 -15.55 3.22
N SER A 191 -24.78 -14.43 3.40
CA SER A 191 -25.36 -13.24 4.01
C SER A 191 -24.77 -11.92 3.52
N ILE A 192 -25.60 -10.87 3.61
CA ILE A 192 -25.21 -9.47 3.57
C ILE A 192 -25.66 -8.85 4.89
N ASP A 193 -24.70 -8.39 5.69
CA ASP A 193 -24.90 -7.84 7.02
C ASP A 193 -24.47 -6.36 7.04
N LEU A 194 -25.32 -5.46 7.52
CA LEU A 194 -25.02 -4.06 7.83
C LEU A 194 -25.19 -3.87 9.33
N ASN A 195 -24.09 -3.70 10.05
CA ASN A 195 -24.04 -3.65 11.49
C ASN A 195 -23.70 -2.23 11.97
N CYS A 196 -24.65 -1.60 12.66
CA CYS A 196 -24.50 -0.29 13.31
C CYS A 196 -25.11 -0.36 14.72
N SER A 197 -24.48 -1.16 15.58
CA SER A 197 -25.02 -1.54 16.90
C SER A 197 -25.62 -0.34 17.67
N PRO A 198 -26.84 -0.46 18.23
CA PRO A 198 -27.65 -1.70 18.33
C PRO A 198 -28.47 -2.02 17.06
N ALA A 199 -28.44 -1.17 16.04
CA ALA A 199 -29.21 -1.39 14.81
C ALA A 199 -28.48 -2.31 13.83
N THR A 200 -29.19 -3.25 13.20
CA THR A 200 -28.64 -4.15 12.18
C THR A 200 -29.63 -4.39 11.04
N ILE A 201 -29.12 -4.56 9.82
CA ILE A 201 -29.88 -5.06 8.68
C ILE A 201 -29.17 -6.30 8.14
N LYS A 202 -29.89 -7.41 8.02
CA LYS A 202 -29.34 -8.70 7.57
C LYS A 202 -30.20 -9.30 6.48
N LEU A 203 -29.60 -9.61 5.34
CA LEU A 203 -30.18 -10.49 4.34
C LEU A 203 -29.43 -11.83 4.39
N SER A 204 -30.14 -12.93 4.65
CA SER A 204 -29.54 -14.26 4.62
C SER A 204 -30.35 -15.24 3.78
N THR A 205 -29.65 -16.20 3.18
CA THR A 205 -30.27 -17.27 2.39
C THR A 205 -31.20 -18.17 3.22
N SER A 206 -30.97 -18.28 4.53
CA SER A 206 -31.75 -19.11 5.45
C SER A 206 -32.91 -18.40 6.15
N SER A 207 -32.81 -17.08 6.37
CA SER A 207 -33.77 -16.32 7.21
C SER A 207 -34.48 -15.18 6.49
N GLY A 208 -34.13 -14.90 5.23
CA GLY A 208 -34.67 -13.77 4.48
C GLY A 208 -34.06 -12.44 4.94
N LEU A 209 -34.86 -11.38 4.93
CA LEU A 209 -34.46 -10.04 5.34
C LEU A 209 -34.90 -9.76 6.78
N GLU A 210 -34.01 -9.20 7.60
CA GLU A 210 -34.24 -8.87 8.99
C GLU A 210 -33.65 -7.48 9.32
N LEU A 211 -34.45 -6.62 9.93
CA LEU A 211 -34.07 -5.31 10.46
C LEU A 211 -34.27 -5.34 11.97
N ILE A 212 -33.24 -5.07 12.76
CA ILE A 212 -33.31 -5.09 14.23
C ILE A 212 -32.87 -3.73 14.76
N ASN A 213 -33.61 -3.22 15.73
CA ASN A 213 -33.18 -2.17 16.64
C ASN A 213 -33.84 -2.44 17.98
N SER A 214 -33.21 -3.32 18.78
CA SER A 214 -33.81 -3.93 19.97
C SER A 214 -34.47 -2.89 20.90
N PRO A 215 -35.69 -3.13 21.41
CA PRO A 215 -36.46 -4.39 21.33
C PRO A 215 -37.32 -4.54 20.05
N ALA A 216 -37.22 -3.60 19.10
CA ALA A 216 -38.00 -3.65 17.87
C ALA A 216 -37.29 -4.46 16.75
N SER A 217 -38.07 -5.11 15.89
CA SER A 217 -37.57 -5.84 14.73
C SER A 217 -38.59 -5.93 13.61
N ALA A 218 -38.15 -6.04 12.36
CA ALA A 218 -38.97 -6.39 11.21
C ALA A 218 -38.31 -7.51 10.41
N LYS A 219 -39.07 -8.53 10.01
CA LYS A 219 -38.57 -9.71 9.28
C LYS A 219 -39.47 -10.05 8.10
N LEU A 220 -38.85 -10.32 6.95
CA LEU A 220 -39.48 -10.85 5.75
C LEU A 220 -38.77 -12.15 5.36
N SER A 221 -39.49 -13.26 5.38
CA SER A 221 -38.95 -14.59 5.09
C SER A 221 -39.93 -15.42 4.26
N SER A 222 -39.53 -16.62 3.83
CA SER A 222 -40.44 -17.58 3.19
C SER A 222 -41.61 -18.00 4.09
N SER A 223 -41.47 -17.86 5.41
CA SER A 223 -42.53 -18.15 6.38
C SER A 223 -43.54 -17.00 6.54
N GLY A 224 -43.25 -15.82 5.99
CA GLY A 224 -44.11 -14.64 6.07
C GLY A 224 -43.40 -13.37 6.55
N VAL A 225 -44.19 -12.41 7.03
CA VAL A 225 -43.77 -11.08 7.52
C VAL A 225 -44.03 -10.98 9.02
N GLU A 226 -43.05 -10.51 9.79
CA GLU A 226 -43.18 -10.25 11.23
C GLU A 226 -42.70 -8.83 11.55
N LEU A 227 -43.47 -8.08 12.33
CA LEU A 227 -43.08 -6.80 12.92
C LEU A 227 -43.24 -6.93 14.43
N ASN A 228 -42.17 -6.70 15.20
CA ASN A 228 -42.19 -6.78 16.65
C ASN A 228 -41.78 -5.43 17.24
N ALA A 229 -42.53 -4.97 18.23
CA ALA A 229 -42.25 -3.82 19.08
C ALA A 229 -42.71 -4.17 20.50
N THR A 230 -41.97 -5.09 21.13
CA THR A 230 -42.32 -5.76 22.40
C THR A 230 -43.03 -4.82 23.38
N PRO A 231 -44.24 -5.17 23.89
CA PRO A 231 -44.95 -6.45 23.73
C PRO A 231 -45.86 -6.55 22.50
N ALA A 232 -45.91 -5.53 21.63
CA ALA A 232 -46.74 -5.56 20.44
C ALA A 232 -46.09 -6.36 19.30
N ALA A 233 -46.89 -7.07 18.52
CA ALA A 233 -46.42 -7.75 17.31
C ALA A 233 -47.50 -7.83 16.21
N VAL A 234 -47.04 -7.90 14.96
CA VAL A 234 -47.82 -8.17 13.75
C VAL A 234 -47.18 -9.34 13.03
N LYS A 235 -47.95 -10.39 12.73
CA LYS A 235 -47.46 -11.58 12.03
C LYS A 235 -48.39 -11.94 10.88
N ILE A 236 -47.84 -11.96 9.66
CA ILE A 236 -48.51 -12.39 8.44
C ILE A 236 -47.83 -13.67 7.99
N THR A 237 -48.57 -14.76 7.87
CA THR A 237 -48.10 -16.06 7.38
C THR A 237 -49.05 -16.54 6.28
N PRO A 238 -48.69 -17.57 5.49
CA PRO A 238 -49.59 -18.12 4.48
C PRO A 238 -50.95 -18.58 5.02
N SER A 239 -51.05 -18.92 6.31
CA SER A 239 -52.27 -19.44 6.93
C SER A 239 -53.02 -18.45 7.82
N GLN A 240 -52.43 -17.31 8.18
CA GLN A 240 -53.05 -16.37 9.13
C GLN A 240 -52.42 -14.96 9.10
N VAL A 241 -53.21 -13.97 9.48
CA VAL A 241 -52.76 -12.63 9.87
C VAL A 241 -53.10 -12.42 11.35
N GLU A 242 -52.13 -12.00 12.15
CA GLU A 242 -52.24 -11.87 13.60
C GLU A 242 -51.68 -10.53 14.09
N LEU A 243 -52.46 -9.84 14.91
CA LEU A 243 -52.06 -8.66 15.69
C LEU A 243 -52.13 -9.05 17.17
N SER A 244 -51.08 -8.78 17.94
CA SER A 244 -51.04 -9.11 19.37
C SER A 244 -50.46 -7.97 20.21
N LEU A 245 -51.04 -7.74 21.37
CA LEU A 245 -50.54 -6.84 22.42
C LEU A 245 -50.82 -7.47 23.79
N ILE A 246 -49.82 -8.09 24.39
CA ILE A 246 -49.95 -8.82 25.67
C ILE A 246 -51.03 -9.90 25.54
N ALA A 247 -52.18 -9.75 26.20
CA ALA A 247 -53.30 -10.70 26.17
C ALA A 247 -54.29 -10.40 25.04
N ALA A 248 -54.27 -9.19 24.49
CA ALA A 248 -55.17 -8.79 23.42
C ALA A 248 -54.67 -9.32 22.07
N ASN A 249 -55.57 -9.88 21.25
CA ASN A 249 -55.22 -10.36 19.92
C ASN A 249 -56.36 -10.21 18.89
N VAL A 250 -55.98 -10.04 17.62
CA VAL A 250 -56.87 -10.15 16.46
C VAL A 250 -56.23 -11.12 15.47
N LYS A 251 -56.92 -12.22 15.17
CA LYS A 251 -56.42 -13.29 14.32
C LYS A 251 -57.39 -13.57 13.18
N LEU A 252 -56.96 -13.31 11.95
CA LEU A 252 -57.66 -13.64 10.71
C LEU A 252 -57.11 -14.94 10.12
N THR A 253 -58.00 -15.88 9.82
CA THR A 253 -57.70 -17.17 9.17
C THR A 253 -58.60 -17.35 7.94
N PRO A 254 -58.35 -18.34 7.06
CA PRO A 254 -59.21 -18.60 5.90
C PRO A 254 -60.69 -18.87 6.24
N VAL A 255 -60.99 -19.26 7.48
CA VAL A 255 -62.32 -19.69 7.93
C VAL A 255 -62.97 -18.74 8.93
N GLY A 256 -62.32 -17.63 9.32
CA GLY A 256 -62.92 -16.67 10.24
C GLY A 256 -61.96 -15.70 10.91
N VAL A 257 -62.53 -14.82 11.73
CA VAL A 257 -61.85 -13.81 12.56
C VAL A 257 -62.05 -14.15 14.03
N ASN A 258 -60.97 -14.19 14.80
CA ASN A 258 -60.97 -14.38 16.25
C ASN A 258 -60.41 -13.12 16.93
N ILE A 259 -61.12 -12.61 17.93
CA ILE A 259 -60.72 -11.46 18.76
C ILE A 259 -60.62 -11.96 20.20
N ASN A 260 -59.48 -11.71 20.86
CA ASN A 260 -59.20 -12.07 22.25
C ASN A 260 -59.58 -13.52 22.60
N ASN A 261 -59.18 -14.49 21.77
CA ASN A 261 -59.50 -15.91 21.92
C ASN A 261 -61.02 -16.24 21.98
N GLY A 262 -61.85 -15.46 21.31
CA GLY A 262 -63.30 -15.65 21.25
C GLY A 262 -64.08 -14.85 22.29
N ALA A 263 -63.40 -14.08 23.14
CA ALA A 263 -64.03 -13.10 24.02
C ALA A 263 -64.32 -11.82 23.21
N LEU A 264 -65.53 -11.72 22.65
CA LEU A 264 -65.96 -10.51 21.94
C LEU A 264 -66.33 -9.43 22.97
N GLU A 265 -65.37 -8.64 23.44
CA GLU A 265 -65.67 -7.36 24.11
C GLU A 265 -65.60 -6.22 23.08
N VAL A 266 -66.78 -5.73 22.69
CA VAL A 266 -66.96 -4.47 21.97
C VAL A 266 -67.37 -3.44 23.01
N THR A 267 -66.48 -2.49 23.32
CA THR A 267 -66.77 -1.26 24.07
C THR A 267 -66.30 -0.07 23.28
#